data_AF-A0A917GIU0-F1
#
_entry.id   AF-A0A917GIU0-F1
#
_cell.length_a   1.000
_cell.length_b   1.000
_cell.length_c   1.000
_cell.angle_alpha   90.00
_cell.angle_beta   90.00
_cell.angle_gamma   90.00
#
_symmetry.space_group_name_H-M   'P 1'
#
loop_
_entity.id
_entity.type
_entity.pdbx_description
1 polymer ?
#
loop_
_entity_poly.entity_id
_entity_poly.type
_entity_poly.pdbx_seq_one_letter_code
_entity_poly.pdbx_strand_id
1 'polypeptide(L)'
;MRLFSAKTAGNRQKSNKTEGDNAKIALEWLFFELKSDSAINQALIRPSLAFKGFTTITNSGSEVIDPKRNVGRAIIISIAACVVIYTLVGFAVASNLSLAEIIETQDYSLAAAARPALGEYAVWFTVAIAMMATAGGILASIFAVSRMLDMLTEMKLVPHRHFGMPGSIQKHTLVYTVVLGLILTAFFDLSRIAALGIVFYLIMDIAIHWGVLRYLREDVKASAWVPVMAILLDLLVLGGFVWVKLNTDPFVIRVAVATMIVIAVAEQIFLKKSENSRQSGDEESHAHDHH
;
A
#
# COMPACT_ATOMS: atom_id res chain seq x y z
N MET A 1 -12.99 -57.18 -17.76
CA MET A 1 -12.50 -56.07 -16.92
C MET A 1 -12.35 -54.76 -17.72
N ARG A 2 -13.37 -54.32 -18.48
CA ARG A 2 -13.32 -53.07 -19.29
C ARG A 2 -14.62 -52.24 -19.31
N LEU A 3 -15.62 -52.56 -18.49
CA LEU A 3 -16.90 -51.82 -18.44
C LEU A 3 -17.04 -50.86 -17.24
N PHE A 4 -16.15 -50.96 -16.24
CA PHE A 4 -16.15 -50.06 -15.06
C PHE A 4 -15.29 -48.80 -15.21
N SER A 5 -14.45 -48.72 -16.25
CA SER A 5 -13.52 -47.59 -16.45
C SER A 5 -14.12 -46.44 -17.28
N ALA A 6 -15.09 -46.71 -18.17
CA ALA A 6 -15.72 -45.67 -18.98
C ALA A 6 -16.75 -44.83 -18.18
N LYS A 7 -17.46 -45.45 -17.22
CA LYS A 7 -18.47 -44.75 -16.40
C LYS A 7 -17.85 -43.81 -15.35
N THR A 8 -16.65 -44.10 -14.88
CA THR A 8 -15.88 -43.23 -13.96
C THR A 8 -15.19 -42.07 -14.69
N ALA A 9 -14.75 -42.25 -15.93
CA ALA A 9 -14.18 -41.18 -16.76
C ALA A 9 -15.25 -40.16 -17.19
N GLY A 10 -16.44 -40.61 -17.62
CA GLY A 10 -17.55 -39.72 -18.00
C GLY A 10 -18.11 -38.91 -16.83
N ASN A 11 -18.12 -39.48 -15.63
CA ASN A 11 -18.57 -38.77 -14.42
C ASN A 11 -17.54 -37.76 -13.92
N ARG A 12 -16.22 -38.03 -14.07
CA ARG A 12 -15.16 -37.05 -13.79
C ARG A 12 -15.15 -35.90 -14.80
N GLN A 13 -15.40 -36.16 -16.08
CA GLN A 13 -15.49 -35.09 -17.07
C GLN A 13 -16.74 -34.22 -16.92
N LYS A 14 -17.90 -34.80 -16.57
CA LYS A 14 -19.09 -34.00 -16.20
C LYS A 14 -18.87 -33.24 -14.90
N SER A 15 -18.27 -33.85 -13.87
CA SER A 15 -17.96 -33.15 -12.60
C SER A 15 -16.99 -31.99 -12.82
N ASN A 16 -15.87 -32.18 -13.54
CA ASN A 16 -14.93 -31.10 -13.84
C ASN A 16 -15.54 -29.99 -14.71
N LYS A 17 -16.47 -30.33 -15.62
CA LYS A 17 -17.17 -29.33 -16.44
C LYS A 17 -18.17 -28.53 -15.60
N THR A 18 -18.89 -29.18 -14.69
CA THR A 18 -19.85 -28.52 -13.79
C THR A 18 -19.12 -27.69 -12.73
N GLU A 19 -17.97 -28.13 -12.23
CA GLU A 19 -17.14 -27.40 -11.27
C GLU A 19 -16.43 -26.21 -11.91
N GLY A 20 -15.97 -26.34 -13.16
CA GLY A 20 -15.44 -25.23 -13.96
C GLY A 20 -16.51 -24.21 -14.37
N ASP A 21 -17.73 -24.65 -14.69
CA ASP A 21 -18.86 -23.77 -14.97
C ASP A 21 -19.36 -23.08 -13.68
N ASN A 22 -19.37 -23.78 -12.54
CA ASN A 22 -19.70 -23.19 -11.24
C ASN A 22 -18.63 -22.18 -10.78
N ALA A 23 -17.35 -22.44 -11.04
CA ALA A 23 -16.27 -21.49 -10.78
C ALA A 23 -16.36 -20.27 -11.70
N LYS A 24 -16.71 -20.46 -12.97
CA LYS A 24 -17.00 -19.34 -13.89
C LYS A 24 -18.21 -18.53 -13.48
N ILE A 25 -19.30 -19.18 -13.06
CA ILE A 25 -20.52 -18.51 -12.60
C ILE A 25 -20.24 -17.80 -11.27
N ALA A 26 -19.46 -18.39 -10.36
CA ALA A 26 -19.03 -17.74 -9.13
C ALA A 26 -18.11 -16.54 -9.41
N LEU A 27 -17.19 -16.65 -10.36
CA LEU A 27 -16.36 -15.54 -10.83
C LEU A 27 -17.22 -14.46 -11.49
N GLU A 28 -18.15 -14.81 -12.38
CA GLU A 28 -19.05 -13.85 -13.01
C GLU A 28 -20.02 -13.21 -12.02
N TRP A 29 -20.47 -13.92 -10.99
CA TRP A 29 -21.23 -13.37 -9.86
C TRP A 29 -20.39 -12.44 -9.01
N LEU A 30 -19.13 -12.79 -8.71
CA LEU A 30 -18.20 -11.96 -7.94
C LEU A 30 -17.79 -10.71 -8.74
N PHE A 31 -17.65 -10.84 -10.07
CA PHE A 31 -17.48 -9.72 -11.00
C PHE A 31 -18.76 -8.89 -11.18
N PHE A 32 -19.95 -9.49 -11.11
CA PHE A 32 -21.24 -8.79 -11.17
C PHE A 32 -21.51 -8.00 -9.89
N GLU A 33 -21.18 -8.56 -8.72
CA GLU A 33 -21.23 -7.87 -7.43
C GLU A 33 -20.21 -6.71 -7.37
N LEU A 34 -19.03 -6.88 -7.99
CA LEU A 34 -18.05 -5.79 -8.21
C LEU A 34 -18.51 -4.75 -9.25
N LYS A 35 -19.41 -5.12 -10.16
CA LYS A 35 -19.96 -4.26 -11.22
C LYS A 35 -21.14 -3.43 -10.73
N SER A 36 -21.84 -3.86 -9.68
CA SER A 36 -22.97 -3.15 -9.10
C SER A 36 -22.47 -2.17 -8.04
N ASP A 37 -22.68 -0.89 -8.30
CA ASP A 37 -22.38 0.28 -7.46
C ASP A 37 -20.91 0.71 -7.29
N SER A 38 -20.67 1.95 -7.73
CA SER A 38 -19.52 2.79 -7.40
C SER A 38 -19.28 2.95 -5.89
N ALA A 39 -20.26 2.59 -5.05
CA ALA A 39 -20.18 2.56 -3.60
C ALA A 39 -19.38 1.36 -3.06
N ILE A 40 -19.58 0.14 -3.60
CA ILE A 40 -18.89 -1.08 -3.14
C ILE A 40 -17.39 -0.99 -3.45
N ASN A 41 -17.06 -0.52 -4.65
CA ASN A 41 -15.66 -0.33 -5.04
C ASN A 41 -14.96 0.72 -4.17
N GLN A 42 -15.60 1.86 -3.87
CA GLN A 42 -15.05 2.84 -2.94
C GLN A 42 -14.97 2.32 -1.49
N ALA A 43 -15.90 1.45 -1.08
CA ALA A 43 -15.90 0.79 0.23
C ALA A 43 -14.77 -0.24 0.38
N LEU A 44 -14.29 -0.85 -0.70
CA LEU A 44 -13.13 -1.75 -0.66
C LEU A 44 -11.80 -0.97 -0.57
N ILE A 45 -11.72 0.14 -1.31
CA ILE A 45 -10.49 0.92 -1.53
C ILE A 45 -10.11 1.76 -0.30
N ARG A 46 -11.10 2.42 0.33
CA ARG A 46 -10.84 3.37 1.44
C ARG A 46 -10.29 2.69 2.70
N PRO A 47 -10.80 1.52 3.15
CA PRO A 47 -10.24 0.83 4.31
C PRO A 47 -8.81 0.33 4.07
N SER A 48 -8.46 -0.11 2.86
CA SER A 48 -7.09 -0.57 2.55
C SER A 48 -6.03 0.51 2.79
N LEU A 49 -6.34 1.78 2.51
CA LEU A 49 -5.46 2.91 2.84
C LEU A 49 -5.32 3.11 4.36
N ALA A 50 -6.39 2.89 5.12
CA ALA A 50 -6.39 3.08 6.57
C ALA A 50 -5.50 2.06 7.30
N PHE A 51 -5.35 0.85 6.76
CA PHE A 51 -4.51 -0.20 7.35
C PHE A 51 -3.04 -0.16 6.93
N LYS A 52 -2.63 0.71 6.00
CA LYS A 52 -1.25 0.79 5.47
C LYS A 52 -0.15 1.09 6.49
N GLY A 53 -0.50 1.68 7.65
CA GLY A 53 0.47 2.22 8.62
C GLY A 53 1.46 1.22 9.23
N PHE A 54 1.28 -0.10 9.06
CA PHE A 54 2.17 -1.11 9.65
C PHE A 54 3.61 -1.03 9.12
N THR A 55 3.83 -0.60 7.88
CA THR A 55 5.18 -0.44 7.28
C THR A 55 5.99 0.67 7.97
N THR A 56 5.33 1.63 8.61
CA THR A 56 6.02 2.65 9.41
C THR A 56 6.73 2.05 10.63
N ILE A 57 6.20 0.95 11.18
CA ILE A 57 6.81 0.24 12.31
C ILE A 57 8.15 -0.38 11.88
N THR A 58 8.22 -0.92 10.67
CA THR A 58 9.45 -1.52 10.14
C THR A 58 10.54 -0.48 9.86
N ASN A 59 10.17 0.77 9.58
CA ASN A 59 11.14 1.86 9.34
C ASN A 59 11.91 2.29 10.60
N SER A 60 11.46 1.88 11.79
CA SER A 60 12.17 2.11 13.06
C SER A 60 12.74 0.81 13.65
N GLY A 61 12.90 -0.23 12.83
CA GLY A 61 13.29 -1.56 13.31
C GLY A 61 14.64 -1.60 14.04
N SER A 62 15.59 -0.72 13.70
CA SER A 62 16.90 -0.61 14.36
C SER A 62 16.83 0.01 15.77
N GLU A 63 15.77 0.73 16.09
CA GLU A 63 15.54 1.39 17.39
C GLU A 63 14.71 0.51 18.34
N VAL A 64 14.13 -0.58 17.83
CA VAL A 64 13.26 -1.49 18.61
C VAL A 64 14.11 -2.48 19.41
N ILE A 65 13.79 -2.64 20.69
CA ILE A 65 14.39 -3.68 21.53
C ILE A 65 13.93 -5.05 21.02
N ASP A 66 14.87 -5.96 20.72
CA ASP A 66 14.63 -7.28 20.11
C ASP A 66 13.71 -7.23 18.86
N PRO A 67 14.19 -6.66 17.74
CA PRO A 67 13.38 -6.40 16.55
C PRO A 67 12.76 -7.66 15.95
N LYS A 68 13.48 -8.80 16.02
CA LYS A 68 13.05 -10.08 15.43
C LYS A 68 11.73 -10.57 16.00
N ARG A 69 11.44 -10.27 17.28
CA ARG A 69 10.19 -10.68 17.94
C ARG A 69 9.21 -9.53 18.06
N ASN A 70 9.69 -8.35 18.43
CA ASN A 70 8.82 -7.25 18.81
C ASN A 70 8.22 -6.51 17.63
N VAL A 71 8.88 -6.45 16.46
CA VAL A 71 8.30 -5.83 15.26
C VAL A 71 7.08 -6.63 14.78
N GLY A 72 7.19 -7.95 14.66
CA GLY A 72 6.07 -8.81 14.24
C GLY A 72 4.89 -8.75 15.21
N ARG A 73 5.15 -8.77 16.52
CA ARG A 73 4.11 -8.63 17.55
C ARG A 73 3.44 -7.27 17.51
N ALA A 74 4.21 -6.19 17.35
CA ALA A 74 3.68 -4.84 17.24
C ALA A 74 2.71 -4.74 16.05
N ILE A 75 3.11 -5.24 14.88
CA ILE A 75 2.25 -5.25 13.68
C ILE A 75 0.92 -5.98 13.95
N ILE A 76 0.98 -7.20 14.50
CA ILE A 76 -0.23 -8.01 14.76
C ILE A 76 -1.15 -7.32 15.77
N ILE A 77 -0.59 -6.79 16.87
CA ILE A 77 -1.37 -6.11 17.92
C ILE A 77 -1.99 -4.82 17.37
N SER A 78 -1.22 -4.02 16.61
CA SER A 78 -1.72 -2.80 15.99
C SER A 78 -2.84 -3.08 15.00
N ILE A 79 -2.70 -4.08 14.12
CA ILE A 79 -3.76 -4.44 13.16
C ILE A 79 -5.01 -4.91 13.91
N ALA A 80 -4.87 -5.80 14.90
CA ALA A 80 -5.99 -6.29 15.69
C ALA A 80 -6.73 -5.15 16.41
N ALA A 81 -5.99 -4.23 17.03
CA ALA A 81 -6.55 -3.06 17.67
C ALA A 81 -7.28 -2.14 16.67
N CYS A 82 -6.69 -1.88 15.50
CA CYS A 82 -7.32 -1.09 14.44
C CYS A 82 -8.62 -1.74 13.95
N VAL A 83 -8.64 -3.05 13.73
CA VAL A 83 -9.86 -3.77 13.30
C VAL A 83 -10.96 -3.61 14.36
N VAL A 84 -10.64 -3.81 15.64
CA VAL A 84 -11.61 -3.64 16.73
C VAL A 84 -12.15 -2.21 16.77
N ILE A 85 -11.25 -1.22 16.77
CA ILE A 85 -11.63 0.19 16.85
C ILE A 85 -12.49 0.60 15.65
N TYR A 86 -12.09 0.25 14.41
CA TYR A 86 -12.86 0.60 13.22
C TYR A 86 -14.21 -0.10 13.16
N THR A 87 -14.30 -1.34 13.65
CA THR A 87 -15.59 -2.04 13.76
C THR A 87 -16.51 -1.35 14.77
N LEU A 88 -15.98 -0.97 15.94
CA LEU A 88 -16.74 -0.24 16.96
C LEU A 88 -17.20 1.13 16.46
N VAL A 89 -16.32 1.86 15.78
CA VAL A 89 -16.65 3.16 15.17
C VAL A 89 -17.71 3.00 14.08
N GLY A 90 -17.56 2.02 13.20
CA GLY A 90 -18.54 1.73 12.15
C GLY A 90 -19.90 1.39 12.73
N PHE A 91 -19.94 0.57 13.79
CA PHE A 91 -21.16 0.26 14.52
C PHE A 91 -21.79 1.50 15.16
N ALA A 92 -20.99 2.35 15.81
CA ALA A 92 -21.46 3.58 16.44
C ALA A 92 -22.10 4.53 15.41
N VAL A 93 -21.45 4.75 14.27
CA VAL A 93 -21.97 5.59 13.17
C VAL A 93 -23.25 5.00 12.60
N ALA A 94 -23.26 3.70 12.29
CA ALA A 94 -24.44 3.01 11.74
C ALA A 94 -25.63 2.97 12.71
N SER A 95 -25.38 2.96 14.02
CA SER A 95 -26.43 2.97 15.05
C SER A 95 -27.07 4.34 15.26
N ASN A 96 -26.38 5.43 14.87
CA ASN A 96 -26.77 6.78 15.25
C ASN A 96 -27.15 7.70 14.07
N LEU A 97 -26.85 7.31 12.83
CA LEU A 97 -27.35 7.99 11.63
C LEU A 97 -28.12 7.05 10.71
N SER A 98 -29.10 7.62 10.01
CA SER A 98 -29.70 6.95 8.85
C SER A 98 -28.73 6.89 7.66
N LEU A 99 -28.98 5.96 6.73
CA LEU A 99 -28.15 5.82 5.52
C LEU A 99 -28.11 7.11 4.69
N ALA A 100 -29.23 7.83 4.61
CA ALA A 100 -29.30 9.11 3.90
C ALA A 100 -28.38 10.15 4.52
N GLU A 101 -28.38 10.27 5.85
CA GLU A 101 -27.51 11.22 6.56
C GLU A 101 -26.03 10.81 6.48
N ILE A 102 -25.71 9.50 6.45
CA ILE A 102 -24.33 9.03 6.25
C ILE A 102 -23.80 9.45 4.87
N ILE A 103 -24.64 9.38 3.84
CA ILE A 103 -24.28 9.79 2.47
C ILE A 103 -24.11 11.31 2.39
N GLU A 104 -25.03 12.07 3.01
CA GLU A 104 -24.97 13.53 3.06
C GLU A 104 -23.74 14.02 3.84
N THR A 105 -23.41 13.36 4.95
CA THR A 105 -22.31 13.73 5.84
C THR A 105 -21.04 12.90 5.63
N GLN A 106 -20.85 12.31 4.45
CA GLN A 106 -19.79 11.32 4.18
C GLN A 106 -18.38 11.76 4.65
N ASP A 107 -18.03 13.03 4.47
CA ASP A 107 -16.71 13.58 4.80
C ASP A 107 -16.47 13.78 6.31
N TYR A 108 -17.53 13.82 7.11
CA TYR A 108 -17.45 14.02 8.56
C TYR A 108 -18.43 13.15 9.35
N SER A 109 -18.83 12.00 8.77
CA SER A 109 -19.88 11.10 9.29
C SER A 109 -19.64 10.65 10.74
N LEU A 110 -18.37 10.47 11.14
CA LEU A 110 -17.99 10.20 12.53
C LEU A 110 -18.35 11.35 13.47
N ALA A 111 -18.08 12.60 13.07
CA ALA A 111 -18.42 13.77 13.86
C ALA A 111 -19.93 14.01 13.86
N ALA A 112 -20.59 13.80 12.71
CA ALA A 112 -22.05 13.86 12.61
C ALA A 112 -22.72 12.82 13.53
N ALA A 113 -22.11 11.64 13.69
CA ALA A 113 -22.59 10.60 14.61
C ALA A 113 -22.51 11.00 16.08
N ALA A 114 -21.73 12.02 16.46
CA ALA A 114 -21.74 12.52 17.82
C ALA A 114 -22.97 13.41 18.12
N ARG A 115 -23.58 14.00 17.08
CA ARG A 115 -24.64 15.01 17.22
C ARG A 115 -25.89 14.47 17.95
N PRO A 116 -26.50 13.33 17.58
CA PRO A 116 -27.70 12.84 18.26
C PRO A 116 -27.46 12.40 19.71
N ALA A 117 -26.23 11.98 20.05
CA ALA A 117 -25.90 11.46 21.38
C ALA A 117 -25.43 12.55 22.36
N LEU A 118 -24.67 13.54 21.87
CA LEU A 118 -23.93 14.48 22.72
C LEU A 118 -24.09 15.96 22.28
N GLY A 119 -24.90 16.24 21.25
CA GLY A 119 -25.19 17.59 20.75
C GLY A 119 -24.06 18.20 19.91
N GLU A 120 -24.25 19.47 19.52
CA GLU A 120 -23.33 20.20 18.62
C GLU A 120 -21.91 20.37 19.19
N TYR A 121 -21.78 20.49 20.51
CA TYR A 121 -20.46 20.64 21.15
C TYR A 121 -19.56 19.43 20.87
N ALA A 122 -20.13 18.23 20.89
CA ALA A 122 -19.39 17.00 20.62
C ALA A 122 -18.96 16.87 19.16
N VAL A 123 -19.73 17.41 18.21
CA VAL A 123 -19.35 17.46 16.80
C VAL A 123 -18.07 18.25 16.64
N TRP A 124 -18.04 19.49 17.16
CA TRP A 124 -16.87 20.37 17.07
C TRP A 124 -15.66 19.80 17.81
N PHE A 125 -15.88 19.18 18.97
CA PHE A 125 -14.82 18.50 19.71
C PHE A 125 -14.22 17.34 18.91
N THR A 126 -15.04 16.49 18.30
CA THR A 126 -14.57 15.38 17.45
C THR A 126 -13.83 15.89 16.22
N VAL A 127 -14.31 16.96 15.57
CA VAL A 127 -13.61 17.60 14.44
C VAL A 127 -12.22 18.09 14.88
N ALA A 128 -12.12 18.78 16.02
CA ALA A 128 -10.84 19.27 16.53
C ALA A 128 -9.83 18.13 16.78
N ILE A 129 -10.29 17.03 17.40
CA ILE A 129 -9.46 15.83 17.59
C ILE A 129 -9.08 15.21 16.26
N ALA A 130 -9.99 15.10 15.31
CA ALA A 130 -9.72 14.55 13.98
C ALA A 130 -8.67 15.37 13.22
N MET A 131 -8.72 16.71 13.31
CA MET A 131 -7.69 17.57 12.73
C MET A 131 -6.32 17.36 13.39
N MET A 132 -6.27 17.31 14.72
CA MET A 132 -5.02 17.04 15.45
C MET A 132 -4.44 15.66 15.11
N ALA A 133 -5.28 14.63 15.04
CA ALA A 133 -4.89 13.29 14.65
C ALA A 133 -4.37 13.24 13.20
N THR A 134 -5.02 13.95 12.28
CA THR A 134 -4.58 14.04 10.87
C THR A 134 -3.24 14.75 10.75
N ALA A 135 -3.06 15.88 11.43
CA ALA A 135 -1.78 16.60 11.47
C ALA A 135 -0.66 15.74 12.05
N GLY A 136 -0.93 15.05 13.17
CA GLY A 136 0.01 14.11 13.78
C GLY A 136 0.37 12.95 12.86
N GLY A 137 -0.61 12.37 12.15
CA GLY A 137 -0.39 11.30 11.17
C GLY A 137 0.45 11.73 9.97
N ILE A 138 0.24 12.95 9.47
CA ILE A 138 1.05 13.54 8.39
C ILE A 138 2.49 13.74 8.87
N LEU A 139 2.69 14.34 10.05
CA LEU A 139 4.02 14.55 10.62
C LEU A 139 4.76 13.22 10.83
N ALA A 140 4.09 12.22 11.42
CA ALA A 140 4.66 10.90 11.61
C ALA A 140 5.06 10.24 10.28
N SER A 141 4.24 10.38 9.24
CA SER A 141 4.52 9.85 7.91
C SER A 141 5.74 10.52 7.26
N ILE A 142 5.85 11.85 7.36
CA ILE A 142 6.99 12.61 6.84
C ILE A 142 8.28 12.17 7.55
N PHE A 143 8.26 12.04 8.88
CA PHE A 143 9.42 11.57 9.64
C PHE A 143 9.83 10.14 9.26
N ALA A 144 8.86 9.24 9.07
CA ALA A 144 9.12 7.86 8.68
C ALA A 144 9.79 7.78 7.30
N VAL A 145 9.28 8.52 6.31
CA VAL A 145 9.87 8.58 4.95
C VAL A 145 11.27 9.20 5.00
N SER A 146 11.44 10.27 5.77
CA SER A 146 12.74 10.95 5.91
C SER A 146 13.79 10.02 6.51
N ARG A 147 13.42 9.21 7.52
CA ARG A 147 14.30 8.19 8.12
C ARG A 147 14.67 7.08 7.15
N MET A 148 13.69 6.54 6.41
CA MET A 148 13.94 5.49 5.42
C MET A 148 14.93 5.94 4.35
N LEU A 149 14.75 7.15 3.83
CA LEU A 149 15.64 7.73 2.82
C LEU A 149 17.04 8.02 3.38
N ASP A 150 17.15 8.42 4.64
CA ASP A 150 18.43 8.57 5.34
C ASP A 150 19.17 7.23 5.43
N MET A 151 18.51 6.17 5.90
CA MET A 151 19.06 4.81 5.94
C MET A 151 19.52 4.33 4.56
N LEU A 152 18.72 4.51 3.52
CA LEU A 152 19.09 4.13 2.15
C LEU A 152 20.27 4.94 1.61
N THR A 153 20.39 6.20 2.04
CA THR A 153 21.53 7.07 1.69
C THR A 153 22.80 6.60 2.41
N GLU A 154 22.73 6.27 3.70
CA GLU A 154 23.86 5.68 4.45
C GLU A 154 24.33 4.36 3.82
N MET A 155 23.40 3.54 3.32
CA MET A 155 23.69 2.32 2.57
C MET A 155 24.22 2.55 1.14
N LYS A 156 24.44 3.81 0.73
CA LYS A 156 24.87 4.22 -0.61
C LYS A 156 23.93 3.74 -1.75
N LEU A 157 22.66 3.47 -1.42
CA LEU A 157 21.63 3.04 -2.38
C LEU A 157 20.89 4.21 -3.01
N VAL A 158 20.98 5.42 -2.44
CA VAL A 158 20.41 6.65 -2.99
C VAL A 158 21.48 7.74 -2.98
N PRO A 159 21.70 8.46 -4.10
CA PRO A 159 22.73 9.49 -4.16
C PRO A 159 22.21 10.74 -3.45
N HIS A 160 22.90 11.18 -2.40
CA HIS A 160 22.61 12.47 -1.79
C HIS A 160 23.52 13.53 -2.37
N ARG A 161 22.93 14.62 -2.86
CA ARG A 161 23.64 15.87 -3.10
C ARG A 161 23.25 16.85 -2.01
N HIS A 162 24.22 17.24 -1.18
CA HIS A 162 24.07 18.42 -0.34
C HIS A 162 23.88 19.62 -1.27
N PHE A 163 22.63 20.02 -1.51
CA PHE A 163 22.24 21.19 -2.30
C PHE A 163 22.55 22.49 -1.52
N GLY A 164 23.79 22.65 -1.04
CA GLY A 164 24.25 23.85 -0.32
C GLY A 164 23.52 24.17 0.99
N MET A 165 22.65 23.28 1.48
CA MET A 165 21.88 23.49 2.71
C MET A 165 22.66 22.98 3.94
N PRO A 166 22.69 23.74 5.06
CA PRO A 166 23.25 23.28 6.32
C PRO A 166 22.27 22.35 7.05
N GLY A 167 22.68 21.12 7.35
CA GLY A 167 21.83 20.16 8.06
C GLY A 167 22.20 18.69 7.80
N SER A 168 21.55 17.79 8.54
CA SER A 168 21.61 16.34 8.29
C SER A 168 20.83 15.97 7.02
N ILE A 169 21.18 14.84 6.43
CA ILE A 169 20.54 14.27 5.23
C ILE A 169 19.01 14.19 5.42
N GLN A 170 18.57 13.69 6.58
CA GLN A 170 17.17 13.64 7.00
C GLN A 170 16.41 14.97 6.85
N LYS A 171 17.02 16.12 7.19
CA LYS A 171 16.37 17.44 7.09
C LYS A 171 16.12 17.83 5.64
N HIS A 172 17.06 17.55 4.75
CA HIS A 172 16.91 17.87 3.33
C HIS A 172 15.82 17.01 2.70
N THR A 173 15.81 15.72 3.02
CA THR A 173 14.80 14.78 2.55
C THR A 173 13.40 15.14 3.05
N LEU A 174 13.30 15.61 4.30
CA LEU A 174 12.05 16.11 4.86
C LEU A 174 11.53 17.32 4.07
N VAL A 175 12.39 18.28 3.73
CA VAL A 175 11.99 19.44 2.92
C VAL A 175 11.53 19.00 1.52
N TYR A 176 12.25 18.10 0.85
CA TYR A 176 11.85 17.62 -0.47
C TYR A 176 10.51 16.90 -0.47
N THR A 177 10.27 16.04 0.51
CA THR A 177 9.00 15.30 0.64
C THR A 177 7.82 16.24 0.92
N VAL A 178 8.00 17.27 1.76
CA VAL A 178 6.96 18.28 2.02
C VAL A 178 6.67 19.12 0.78
N VAL A 179 7.70 19.63 0.10
CA VAL A 179 7.52 20.46 -1.11
C VAL A 179 6.83 19.65 -2.21
N LEU A 180 7.25 18.41 -2.43
CA LEU A 180 6.60 17.52 -3.41
C LEU A 180 5.14 17.25 -3.02
N GLY A 181 4.86 17.00 -1.74
CA GLY A 181 3.50 16.81 -1.24
C GLY A 181 2.61 18.04 -1.46
N LEU A 182 3.13 19.25 -1.24
CA LEU A 182 2.41 20.51 -1.50
C LEU A 182 2.14 20.71 -2.99
N ILE A 183 3.11 20.43 -3.86
CA ILE A 183 2.93 20.50 -5.31
C ILE A 183 1.83 19.50 -5.73
N LEU A 184 1.91 18.25 -5.30
CA LEU A 184 0.89 17.25 -5.63
C LEU A 184 -0.50 17.67 -5.16
N THR A 185 -0.61 18.21 -3.94
CA THR A 185 -1.89 18.70 -3.38
C THR A 185 -2.43 19.92 -4.12
N ALA A 186 -1.56 20.76 -4.69
CA ALA A 186 -1.98 21.93 -5.48
C ALA A 186 -2.54 21.55 -6.86
N PHE A 187 -2.07 20.45 -7.45
CA PHE A 187 -2.43 20.05 -8.82
C PHE A 187 -3.39 18.84 -8.89
N PHE A 188 -3.54 18.06 -7.82
CA PHE A 188 -4.37 16.86 -7.80
C PHE A 188 -5.38 16.88 -6.64
N ASP A 189 -6.59 16.41 -6.93
CA ASP A 189 -7.61 16.18 -5.91
C ASP A 189 -7.21 15.04 -4.97
N LEU A 190 -7.66 15.10 -3.71
CA LEU A 190 -7.38 14.10 -2.68
C LEU A 190 -7.69 12.66 -3.15
N SER A 191 -8.81 12.47 -3.87
CA SER A 191 -9.20 11.16 -4.41
C SER A 191 -8.21 10.63 -5.43
N ARG A 192 -7.60 11.50 -6.26
CA ARG A 192 -6.58 11.13 -7.25
C ARG A 192 -5.25 10.81 -6.58
N ILE A 193 -4.86 11.59 -5.57
CA ILE A 193 -3.64 11.35 -4.79
C ILE A 193 -3.75 10.00 -4.05
N ALA A 194 -4.88 9.75 -3.38
CA ALA A 194 -5.15 8.49 -2.71
C ALA A 194 -5.13 7.30 -3.68
N ALA A 195 -5.72 7.48 -4.86
CA ALA A 195 -5.73 6.49 -5.93
C ALA A 195 -4.32 6.14 -6.44
N LEU A 196 -3.49 7.14 -6.72
CA LEU A 196 -2.08 6.93 -7.08
C LEU A 196 -1.31 6.20 -5.96
N GLY A 197 -1.56 6.60 -4.71
CA GLY A 197 -0.96 5.98 -3.54
C GLY A 197 -1.25 4.48 -3.42
N ILE A 198 -2.47 4.04 -3.71
CA ILE A 198 -2.84 2.62 -3.71
C ILE A 198 -2.14 1.86 -4.83
N VAL A 199 -2.12 2.42 -6.05
CA VAL A 199 -1.46 1.78 -7.18
C VAL A 199 0.02 1.56 -6.91
N PHE A 200 0.74 2.60 -6.46
CA PHE A 200 2.16 2.47 -6.15
C PHE A 200 2.42 1.51 -5.00
N TYR A 201 1.57 1.53 -3.98
CA TYR A 201 1.71 0.64 -2.83
C TYR A 201 1.53 -0.83 -3.21
N LEU A 202 0.48 -1.17 -3.96
CA LEU A 202 0.23 -2.55 -4.40
C LEU A 202 1.31 -3.04 -5.35
N ILE A 203 1.80 -2.20 -6.26
CA ILE A 203 2.91 -2.57 -7.16
C ILE A 203 4.19 -2.81 -6.36
N MET A 204 4.49 -1.96 -5.37
CA MET A 204 5.64 -2.13 -4.47
C MET A 204 5.53 -3.46 -3.70
N ASP A 205 4.37 -3.75 -3.10
CA ASP A 205 4.16 -4.98 -2.34
C ASP A 205 4.34 -6.21 -3.24
N ILE A 206 3.76 -6.22 -4.46
CA ILE A 206 3.95 -7.30 -5.44
C ILE A 206 5.44 -7.47 -5.76
N ALA A 207 6.17 -6.39 -6.01
CA ALA A 207 7.59 -6.43 -6.34
C ALA A 207 8.44 -6.98 -5.19
N ILE A 208 8.15 -6.58 -3.94
CA ILE A 208 8.85 -7.07 -2.75
C ILE A 208 8.57 -8.56 -2.53
N HIS A 209 7.30 -8.98 -2.55
CA HIS A 209 6.95 -10.39 -2.36
C HIS A 209 7.54 -11.28 -3.46
N TRP A 210 7.55 -10.80 -4.70
CA TRP A 210 8.21 -11.49 -5.80
C TRP A 210 9.72 -11.59 -5.59
N GLY A 211 10.35 -10.49 -5.16
CA GLY A 211 11.78 -10.45 -4.82
C GLY A 211 12.15 -11.44 -3.72
N VAL A 212 11.32 -11.53 -2.67
CA VAL A 212 11.49 -12.53 -1.60
C VAL A 212 11.37 -13.95 -2.15
N LEU A 213 10.35 -14.23 -2.98
CA LEU A 213 10.15 -15.57 -3.53
C LEU A 213 11.27 -16.01 -4.48
N ARG A 214 11.81 -15.07 -5.28
CA ARG A 214 12.80 -15.35 -6.31
C ARG A 214 14.24 -15.36 -5.78
N TYR A 215 14.60 -14.45 -4.89
CA TYR A 215 15.99 -14.21 -4.51
C TYR A 215 16.29 -14.49 -3.04
N LEU A 216 15.34 -14.28 -2.13
CA LEU A 216 15.58 -14.31 -0.68
C LEU A 216 14.89 -15.48 0.05
N ARG A 217 14.30 -16.41 -0.68
CA ARG A 217 13.49 -17.49 -0.12
C ARG A 217 14.30 -18.39 0.82
N GLU A 218 15.52 -18.72 0.43
CA GLU A 218 16.41 -19.61 1.19
C GLU A 218 17.02 -18.91 2.41
N ASP A 219 17.38 -17.63 2.28
CA ASP A 219 17.97 -16.83 3.34
C ASP A 219 16.98 -16.47 4.46
N VAL A 220 15.73 -16.15 4.07
CA VAL A 220 14.68 -15.73 5.01
C VAL A 220 13.91 -16.93 5.57
N LYS A 221 14.12 -18.15 5.03
CA LYS A 221 13.35 -19.37 5.35
C LYS A 221 11.83 -19.14 5.26
N ALA A 222 11.40 -18.28 4.34
CA ALA A 222 10.01 -17.89 4.20
C ALA A 222 9.16 -19.04 3.63
N SER A 223 7.97 -19.24 4.19
CA SER A 223 7.00 -20.19 3.62
C SER A 223 6.48 -19.64 2.30
N ALA A 224 6.77 -20.34 1.19
CA ALA A 224 6.45 -19.86 -0.17
C ALA A 224 4.96 -19.56 -0.38
N TRP A 225 4.07 -20.20 0.36
CA TRP A 225 2.64 -19.97 0.28
C TRP A 225 2.22 -18.56 0.70
N VAL A 226 2.88 -17.97 1.72
CA VAL A 226 2.47 -16.67 2.26
C VAL A 226 2.70 -15.54 1.24
N PRO A 227 3.91 -15.36 0.64
CA PRO A 227 4.11 -14.34 -0.40
C PRO A 227 3.27 -14.60 -1.65
N VAL A 228 3.03 -15.85 -2.04
CA VAL A 228 2.20 -16.17 -3.21
C VAL A 228 0.76 -15.73 -2.99
N MET A 229 0.19 -16.02 -1.82
CA MET A 229 -1.16 -15.55 -1.49
C MET A 229 -1.25 -14.02 -1.42
N ALA A 230 -0.22 -13.35 -0.88
CA ALA A 230 -0.16 -11.89 -0.86
C ALA A 230 -0.18 -11.30 -2.28
N ILE A 231 0.68 -11.79 -3.18
CA ILE A 231 0.72 -11.35 -4.58
C ILE A 231 -0.64 -11.57 -5.27
N LEU A 232 -1.29 -12.71 -5.05
CA LEU A 232 -2.60 -12.98 -5.65
C LEU A 232 -3.68 -12.01 -5.16
N LEU A 233 -3.69 -11.69 -3.86
CA LEU A 233 -4.62 -10.72 -3.29
C LEU A 233 -4.32 -9.31 -3.78
N ASP A 234 -3.05 -8.91 -3.84
CA ASP A 234 -2.65 -7.60 -4.35
C ASP A 234 -3.03 -7.42 -5.81
N LEU A 235 -2.83 -8.46 -6.65
CA LEU A 235 -3.25 -8.47 -8.05
C LEU A 235 -4.78 -8.39 -8.20
N LEU A 236 -5.53 -9.07 -7.33
CA LEU A 236 -6.98 -9.01 -7.34
C LEU A 236 -7.48 -7.60 -7.00
N VAL A 237 -6.94 -6.99 -5.94
CA VAL A 237 -7.29 -5.62 -5.53
C VAL A 237 -6.84 -4.61 -6.58
N LEU A 238 -5.62 -4.71 -7.10
CA LEU A 238 -5.10 -3.81 -8.13
C LEU A 238 -5.90 -3.94 -9.43
N GLY A 239 -6.22 -5.15 -9.85
CA GLY A 239 -7.05 -5.42 -11.04
C GLY A 239 -8.44 -4.81 -10.91
N GLY A 240 -9.11 -5.04 -9.78
CA GLY A 240 -10.41 -4.43 -9.48
C GLY A 240 -10.33 -2.89 -9.45
N PHE A 241 -9.30 -2.34 -8.81
CA PHE A 241 -9.07 -0.90 -8.73
C PHE A 241 -8.87 -0.27 -10.11
N VAL A 242 -8.00 -0.85 -10.93
CA VAL A 242 -7.71 -0.38 -12.28
C VAL A 242 -8.96 -0.45 -13.15
N TRP A 243 -9.72 -1.54 -13.06
CA TRP A 243 -10.98 -1.69 -13.78
C TRP A 243 -11.97 -0.56 -13.45
N VAL A 244 -12.16 -0.25 -12.16
CA VAL A 244 -13.05 0.83 -11.72
C VAL A 244 -12.56 2.19 -12.19
N LYS A 245 -11.25 2.47 -12.05
CA LYS A 245 -10.67 3.76 -12.42
C LYS A 245 -10.59 3.98 -13.92
N LEU A 246 -10.41 2.95 -14.74
CA LEU A 246 -10.47 3.10 -16.20
C LEU A 246 -11.84 3.59 -16.68
N ASN A 247 -12.92 3.18 -16.01
CA ASN A 247 -14.29 3.57 -16.35
C ASN A 247 -14.71 4.92 -15.74
N THR A 248 -14.09 5.35 -14.63
CA THR A 248 -14.52 6.55 -13.88
C THR A 248 -13.56 7.74 -14.03
N ASP A 249 -12.24 7.50 -13.98
CA ASP A 249 -11.21 8.53 -14.11
C ASP A 249 -9.92 7.93 -14.71
N PRO A 250 -9.86 7.73 -16.04
CA PRO A 250 -8.71 7.13 -16.71
C PRO A 250 -7.46 8.01 -16.66
N PHE A 251 -7.57 9.29 -16.27
CA PHE A 251 -6.41 10.16 -16.10
C PHE A 251 -5.47 9.65 -15.01
N VAL A 252 -6.03 9.15 -13.89
CA VAL A 252 -5.25 8.59 -12.79
C VAL A 252 -4.35 7.44 -13.25
N ILE A 253 -4.89 6.51 -14.05
CA ILE A 253 -4.14 5.35 -14.53
C ILE A 253 -3.01 5.78 -15.47
N ARG A 254 -3.26 6.74 -16.36
CA ARG A 254 -2.21 7.27 -17.25
C ARG A 254 -1.07 7.92 -16.46
N VAL A 255 -1.40 8.72 -15.45
CA VAL A 255 -0.40 9.36 -14.57
C VAL A 255 0.36 8.32 -13.76
N ALA A 256 -0.31 7.29 -13.25
CA ALA A 256 0.33 6.20 -12.52
C ALA A 256 1.36 5.47 -13.40
N VAL A 257 0.95 5.06 -14.61
CA VAL A 257 1.82 4.36 -15.57
C VAL A 257 3.00 5.25 -15.98
N ALA A 258 2.75 6.52 -16.31
CA ALA A 258 3.81 7.46 -16.67
C ALA A 258 4.83 7.63 -15.54
N THR A 259 4.35 7.82 -14.30
CA THR A 259 5.20 7.93 -13.12
C THR A 259 6.01 6.65 -12.89
N MET A 260 5.40 5.47 -13.05
CA MET A 260 6.12 4.19 -12.92
C MET A 260 7.23 4.03 -13.96
N ILE A 261 6.98 4.42 -15.21
CA ILE A 261 8.00 4.40 -16.26
C ILE A 261 9.15 5.33 -15.90
N VAL A 262 8.84 6.56 -15.45
CA VAL A 262 9.87 7.53 -15.01
C VAL A 262 10.70 6.95 -13.86
N ILE A 263 10.06 6.34 -12.86
CA ILE A 263 10.76 5.71 -11.73
C ILE A 263 11.66 4.58 -12.22
N ALA A 264 11.15 3.66 -13.05
CA ALA A 264 11.92 2.52 -13.55
C ALA A 264 13.12 2.96 -14.41
N VAL A 265 12.95 3.98 -15.26
CA VAL A 265 14.05 4.55 -16.06
C VAL A 265 15.08 5.23 -15.16
N ALA A 266 14.64 6.02 -14.18
CA ALA A 266 15.54 6.65 -13.22
C ALA A 266 16.34 5.61 -12.42
N GLU A 267 15.69 4.53 -11.99
CA GLU A 267 16.33 3.41 -11.29
C GLU A 267 17.37 2.71 -12.17
N GLN A 268 17.04 2.38 -13.42
CA GLN A 268 17.99 1.73 -14.34
C GLN A 268 19.21 2.60 -14.62
N ILE A 269 19.02 3.91 -14.85
CA ILE A 269 20.11 4.85 -15.05
C ILE A 269 20.98 4.91 -13.78
N PHE A 270 20.35 4.93 -12.61
CA PHE A 270 21.04 4.98 -11.33
C PHE A 270 21.87 3.71 -11.06
N LEU A 271 21.27 2.53 -11.20
CA LEU A 271 21.94 1.24 -10.99
C LEU A 271 23.12 1.07 -11.95
N LYS A 272 22.93 1.40 -13.23
CA LYS A 272 23.99 1.33 -14.24
C LYS A 272 25.14 2.28 -13.93
N LYS A 273 24.85 3.49 -13.43
CA LYS A 273 25.89 4.46 -13.03
C LYS A 273 26.65 4.00 -11.78
N SER A 274 25.94 3.42 -10.81
CA SER A 274 26.54 2.89 -9.58
C SER A 274 27.47 1.69 -9.86
N GLU A 275 27.07 0.80 -10.75
CA GLU A 275 27.88 -0.35 -11.19
C GLU A 275 29.15 0.12 -11.91
N ASN A 276 29.02 1.10 -12.81
CA ASN A 276 30.15 1.68 -13.54
C ASN A 276 31.14 2.42 -12.62
N SER A 277 30.65 3.08 -11.56
CA SER A 277 31.50 3.73 -10.55
C SER A 277 32.21 2.74 -9.61
N ARG A 278 31.66 1.55 -9.39
CA ARG A 278 32.34 0.47 -8.64
C ARG A 278 33.47 -0.14 -9.48
N GLN A 279 33.20 -0.44 -10.75
CA GLN A 279 34.21 -1.00 -11.67
C GLN A 279 35.41 -0.07 -11.88
N SER A 280 35.19 1.25 -12.01
CA SER A 280 36.29 2.21 -12.18
C SER A 280 37.16 2.37 -10.92
N GLY A 281 36.59 2.17 -9.72
CA GLY A 281 37.35 2.24 -8.46
C GLY A 281 38.23 1.01 -8.21
N ASP A 282 37.78 -0.17 -8.65
CA ASP A 282 38.58 -1.40 -8.56
C ASP A 282 39.75 -1.36 -9.56
N GLU A 283 39.58 -0.81 -10.77
CA GLU A 283 40.66 -0.64 -11.77
C GLU A 283 41.75 0.36 -11.32
N GLU A 284 41.38 1.47 -10.65
CA GLU A 284 42.37 2.42 -10.08
C GLU A 284 43.13 1.82 -8.88
N SER A 285 42.48 0.97 -8.08
CA SER A 285 43.14 0.32 -6.93
C SER A 285 44.20 -0.70 -7.36
N HIS A 286 43.92 -1.47 -8.43
CA HIS A 286 44.88 -2.40 -9.01
C HIS A 286 46.04 -1.72 -9.76
N ALA A 287 45.87 -0.47 -10.22
CA ALA A 287 46.95 0.28 -10.84
C ALA A 287 47.99 0.80 -9.82
N HIS A 288 47.61 0.96 -8.56
CA HIS A 288 48.48 1.49 -7.50
C HIS A 288 49.30 0.44 -6.73
N ASP A 289 48.94 -0.84 -6.80
CA ASP A 289 49.69 -1.94 -6.16
C ASP A 289 50.88 -2.47 -7.02
N HIS A 290 51.16 -1.84 -8.16
CA HIS A 290 52.22 -2.25 -9.09
C HIS A 290 53.41 -1.27 -9.21
N HIS A 291 53.60 -0.37 -8.24
CA HIS A 291 54.75 0.56 -8.23
C HIS A 291 55.62 0.47 -6.98
#